data_AF-A0A835JYG1-F1
#
_entry.id   AF-A0A835JYG1-F1
#
_cell.length_a   1.000
_cell.length_b   1.000
_cell.length_c   1.000
_cell.angle_alpha   90.00
_cell.angle_beta   90.00
_cell.angle_gamma   90.00
#
_symmetry.space_group_name_H-M   'P 1'
#
loop_
_entity.id
_entity.type
_entity.pdbx_description
1 polymer ?
#
loop_
_entity_poly.entity_id
_entity_poly.type
_entity_poly.pdbx_seq_one_letter_code
_entity_poly.pdbx_strand_id
1 'polypeptide(L)'
;MQITLSISPCLQFIPDPWFEEVKAFVRSGVFGPCNYKELMGSLEGNEGYGRADYFLIGKDLPSYTECREKLARTISAVTDRFMNVQETYGGSNLFYCLELVSGRWGM
;
A
#
# COMPACT_ATOMS: atom_id res chain seq x y z
N MET A 1 27.95 7.04 33.59
CA MET A 1 26.85 6.05 33.63
C MET A 1 26.61 5.59 32.19
N GLN A 2 27.27 4.51 31.77
CA GLN A 2 27.08 3.94 30.44
C GLN A 2 25.96 2.91 30.57
N ILE A 3 24.81 3.17 29.94
CA ILE A 3 23.73 2.19 29.88
C ILE A 3 24.10 1.23 28.75
N THR A 4 24.72 0.10 29.09
CA THR A 4 24.84 -1.03 28.17
C THR A 4 23.48 -1.70 28.09
N LEU A 5 22.65 -1.30 27.13
CA LEU A 5 21.50 -2.10 26.72
C LEU A 5 22.05 -3.38 26.09
N SER A 6 22.02 -4.48 26.82
CA SER A 6 22.23 -5.81 26.25
C SER A 6 21.04 -6.12 25.34
N ILE A 7 21.13 -5.71 24.08
CA ILE A 7 20.15 -6.03 23.05
C ILE A 7 20.19 -7.55 22.91
N SER A 8 19.10 -8.22 23.28
CA SER A 8 18.93 -9.64 23.04
C SER A 8 19.07 -9.90 21.54
N PRO A 9 19.78 -10.96 21.11
CA PRO A 9 20.07 -11.25 19.69
C PRO A 9 18.82 -11.55 18.84
N CYS A 10 17.63 -11.54 19.45
CA CYS A 10 16.34 -11.79 18.82
C CYS A 10 15.70 -10.55 18.17
N LEU A 11 16.29 -9.35 18.27
CA LEU A 11 15.69 -8.09 17.76
C LEU A 11 16.21 -7.64 16.38
N GLN A 12 16.97 -8.48 15.69
CA GLN A 12 17.53 -8.11 14.39
C GLN A 12 16.46 -8.19 13.31
N PHE A 13 16.12 -7.06 12.70
CA PHE A 13 15.17 -6.99 11.60
C PHE A 13 15.73 -7.74 10.40
N ILE A 14 15.01 -8.77 9.95
CA ILE A 14 15.32 -9.52 8.73
C ILE A 14 14.34 -9.04 7.66
N PRO A 15 14.80 -8.23 6.69
CA PRO A 15 13.93 -7.73 5.63
C PRO A 15 13.48 -8.87 4.72
N ASP A 16 12.23 -8.82 4.30
CA ASP A 16 11.69 -9.74 3.31
C ASP A 16 12.41 -9.57 1.95
N PRO A 17 12.68 -10.66 1.20
CA PRO A 17 13.34 -10.56 -0.11
C PRO A 17 12.63 -9.62 -1.09
N TRP A 18 11.30 -9.58 -1.05
CA TRP A 18 10.51 -8.68 -1.88
C TRP A 18 10.68 -7.22 -1.47
N PHE A 19 10.85 -6.95 -0.17
CA PHE A 19 11.14 -5.60 0.30
C PHE A 19 12.51 -5.10 -0.19
N GLU A 20 13.52 -5.97 -0.24
CA GLU A 20 14.82 -5.64 -0.83
C GLU A 20 14.73 -5.39 -2.34
N GLU A 21 13.95 -6.19 -3.07
CA GLU A 21 13.70 -5.98 -4.50
C GLU A 21 13.04 -4.61 -4.76
N VAL A 22 12.03 -4.25 -3.97
CA VAL A 22 11.35 -2.95 -4.09
C VAL A 22 12.33 -1.80 -3.83
N LYS A 23 13.16 -1.89 -2.78
CA LYS A 23 14.18 -0.86 -2.52
C LYS A 23 15.17 -0.73 -3.66
N ALA A 24 15.62 -1.84 -4.25
CA ALA A 24 16.50 -1.84 -5.41
C ALA A 24 15.82 -1.22 -6.64
N PHE A 25 14.55 -1.54 -6.87
CA PHE A 25 13.76 -0.98 -7.96
C PHE A 25 13.57 0.53 -7.83
N VAL A 26 13.28 1.03 -6.63
CA VAL A 26 13.18 2.48 -6.39
C VAL A 26 14.52 3.18 -6.65
N ARG A 27 15.64 2.54 -6.28
CA ARG A 27 17.00 3.05 -6.53
C ARG A 27 17.43 2.99 -8.00
N SER A 28 16.73 2.24 -8.84
CA SER A 28 17.05 2.10 -10.28
C SER A 28 16.91 3.40 -11.08
N GLY A 29 16.21 4.41 -10.54
CA GLY A 29 15.95 5.67 -11.23
C GLY A 29 14.76 5.64 -12.18
N VAL A 30 13.94 4.57 -12.15
CA VAL A 30 12.68 4.47 -12.92
C VAL A 30 11.73 5.65 -12.63
N PHE A 31 11.76 6.18 -11.41
CA PHE A 31 10.88 7.28 -10.98
C PHE A 31 11.45 8.68 -11.29
N GLY A 32 12.54 8.76 -12.05
CA GLY A 32 13.16 10.02 -12.46
C GLY A 32 14.60 10.19 -11.97
N PRO A 33 15.19 11.38 -12.13
CA PRO A 33 16.62 11.62 -11.85
C PRO A 33 16.98 11.54 -10.36
N CYS A 34 16.00 11.64 -9.47
CA CYS A 34 16.21 11.48 -8.03
C CYS A 34 16.25 9.99 -7.66
N ASN A 35 17.39 9.51 -7.15
CA ASN A 35 17.59 8.08 -6.82
C ASN A 35 17.10 7.67 -5.41
N TYR A 36 16.44 8.58 -4.68
CA TYR A 36 15.86 8.38 -3.35
C TYR A 36 16.78 7.68 -2.33
N LYS A 37 18.11 7.81 -2.47
CA LYS A 37 19.07 7.07 -1.65
C LYS A 37 18.95 7.36 -0.16
N GLU A 38 18.70 8.61 0.22
CA GLU A 38 18.53 9.03 1.61
C GLU A 38 17.24 8.47 2.21
N LEU A 39 16.12 8.56 1.47
CA LEU A 39 14.84 7.98 1.88
C LEU A 39 14.93 6.46 2.07
N MET A 40 15.54 5.74 1.13
CA MET A 40 15.70 4.29 1.28
C MET A 40 16.65 3.94 2.44
N GLY A 41 17.60 4.84 2.76
CA GLY A 41 18.54 4.66 3.87
C GLY A 41 17.92 4.83 5.27
N SER A 42 16.71 5.40 5.39
CA SER A 42 15.98 5.46 6.66
C SER A 42 15.34 4.11 7.03
N LEU A 43 15.11 3.26 6.02
CA LEU A 43 14.53 1.92 6.15
C LEU A 43 15.60 0.83 6.35
N GLU A 44 16.86 1.23 6.50
CA GLU A 44 18.02 0.35 6.59
C GLU A 44 18.76 0.52 7.91
N GLY A 45 19.50 -0.52 8.27
CA GLY A 45 20.20 -0.61 9.56
C GLY A 45 19.31 -1.13 10.68
N ASN A 46 19.90 -1.33 11.85
CA ASN A 46 19.20 -1.81 13.04
C ASN A 46 19.05 -0.74 14.12
N GLU A 47 19.83 0.36 14.02
CA GLU A 47 19.83 1.46 14.97
C GLU A 47 20.15 2.80 14.27
N GLY A 48 19.82 3.91 14.92
CA GLY A 48 20.17 5.27 14.49
C GLY A 48 18.96 6.20 14.35
N TYR A 49 19.12 7.47 14.71
CA TYR A 49 18.06 8.47 14.59
C TYR A 49 17.67 8.66 13.13
N GLY A 50 16.37 8.51 12.82
CA GLY A 50 15.86 8.58 11.44
C GLY A 50 16.26 7.38 10.56
N ARG A 51 16.73 6.27 11.15
CA ARG A 51 17.08 5.03 10.45
C ARG A 51 16.37 3.83 11.09
N ALA A 52 16.74 2.63 10.64
CA ALA A 52 16.33 1.36 11.21
C ALA A 52 14.83 1.07 11.14
N ASP A 53 14.16 1.59 10.11
CA ASP A 53 12.74 1.33 9.86
C ASP A 53 11.89 1.43 11.13
N TYR A 54 12.06 2.53 11.88
CA TYR A 54 11.40 2.74 13.18
C TYR A 54 9.87 2.60 13.11
N PHE A 55 9.28 2.86 11.94
CA PHE A 55 7.85 2.76 11.69
C PHE A 55 7.40 1.39 11.16
N LEU A 56 8.30 0.40 11.13
CA LEU A 56 8.00 -1.01 10.80
C LEU A 56 7.45 -1.20 9.38
N ILE A 57 7.83 -0.36 8.43
CA ILE A 57 7.33 -0.40 7.05
C ILE A 57 7.68 -1.73 6.39
N GLY A 58 8.92 -2.17 6.49
CA GLY A 58 9.37 -3.42 5.90
C GLY A 58 8.76 -4.65 6.58
N LYS A 59 8.38 -4.54 7.85
CA LYS A 59 7.69 -5.61 8.59
C LYS A 59 6.22 -5.74 8.18
N ASP A 60 5.53 -4.62 8.00
CA ASP A 60 4.09 -4.61 7.71
C ASP A 60 3.77 -4.72 6.21
N LEU A 61 4.77 -4.51 5.34
CA LEU A 61 4.59 -4.54 3.88
C LEU A 61 3.94 -5.81 3.32
N PRO A 62 4.32 -7.03 3.76
CA PRO A 62 3.69 -8.27 3.26
C PRO A 62 2.20 -8.33 3.59
N SER A 63 1.84 -8.00 4.84
CA SER A 63 0.45 -7.95 5.32
C SER A 63 -0.37 -6.89 4.57
N TYR A 64 0.22 -5.72 4.33
CA TYR A 64 -0.42 -4.65 3.56
C TYR A 64 -0.76 -5.09 2.13
N THR A 65 0.15 -5.83 1.48
CA THR A 65 -0.03 -6.32 0.12
C THR A 65 -1.15 -7.33 0.02
N GLU A 66 -1.20 -8.29 0.94
CA GLU A 66 -2.29 -9.26 1.04
C GLU A 66 -3.64 -8.56 1.26
N CYS A 67 -3.67 -7.56 2.13
CA CYS A 67 -4.87 -6.77 2.39
C CYS A 67 -5.35 -6.04 1.12
N ARG A 68 -4.43 -5.46 0.35
CA ARG A 68 -4.74 -4.80 -0.93
C ARG A 68 -5.34 -5.78 -1.95
N GLU A 69 -4.83 -7.01 -2.04
CA GLU A 69 -5.39 -8.05 -2.92
C GLU A 69 -6.80 -8.47 -2.51
N LYS A 70 -7.07 -8.58 -1.21
CA LYS A 70 -8.43 -8.82 -0.68
C LYS A 70 -9.38 -7.67 -1.03
N LEU A 71 -8.91 -6.44 -0.89
CA LEU A 71 -9.69 -5.24 -1.23
C LEU A 71 -10.02 -5.22 -2.73
N ALA A 72 -9.04 -5.47 -3.60
CA ALA A 72 -9.25 -5.50 -5.05
C ALA A 72 -10.29 -6.55 -5.46
N ARG A 73 -10.21 -7.77 -4.90
CA ARG A 73 -11.21 -8.82 -5.12
C ARG A 73 -12.60 -8.42 -4.65
N THR A 74 -12.68 -7.78 -3.48
CA THR A 74 -13.95 -7.31 -2.92
C THR A 74 -14.59 -6.25 -3.80
N ILE A 75 -13.81 -5.26 -4.25
CA ILE A 75 -14.31 -4.20 -5.13
C ILE A 75 -14.81 -4.79 -6.45
N SER A 76 -14.05 -5.69 -7.07
CA SER A 76 -14.48 -6.39 -8.29
C SER A 76 -15.81 -7.11 -8.09
N ALA A 77 -15.94 -7.90 -7.01
CA ALA A 77 -17.17 -8.63 -6.73
C ALA A 77 -18.38 -7.72 -6.47
N VAL A 78 -18.17 -6.58 -5.81
CA VAL A 78 -19.22 -5.57 -5.60
C VAL A 78 -19.63 -4.94 -6.93
N THR A 79 -18.66 -4.61 -7.79
CA THR A 79 -18.93 -4.09 -9.13
C THR A 79 -19.68 -5.11 -9.98
N ASP A 80 -19.23 -6.36 -10.04
CA ASP A 80 -19.91 -7.43 -10.78
C ASP A 80 -21.36 -7.61 -10.32
N ARG A 81 -21.58 -7.58 -9.00
CA ARG A 81 -22.93 -7.65 -8.43
C ARG A 81 -23.78 -6.45 -8.82
N PHE A 82 -23.21 -5.24 -8.80
CA PHE A 82 -23.91 -4.04 -9.22
C PHE A 82 -24.30 -4.10 -10.71
N MET A 83 -23.36 -4.49 -11.57
CA MET A 83 -23.60 -4.61 -13.02
C MET A 83 -24.64 -5.69 -13.33
N ASN A 84 -24.60 -6.84 -12.65
CA ASN A 84 -25.60 -7.90 -12.80
C ASN A 84 -27.01 -7.44 -12.40
N VAL A 85 -27.14 -6.66 -11.32
CA VAL A 85 -28.42 -6.06 -10.92
C VAL A 85 -28.93 -5.09 -12.00
N GLN A 86 -28.06 -4.28 -12.61
CA GLN A 86 -28.45 -3.40 -13.72
C GLN A 86 -28.98 -4.18 -14.93
N GLU A 87 -28.35 -5.31 -15.26
CA GLU A 87 -28.76 -6.18 -16.36
C GLU A 87 -30.10 -6.87 -16.06
N THR A 88 -30.26 -7.39 -14.84
CA THR A 88 -31.45 -8.17 -14.43
C THR A 88 -32.71 -7.31 -14.33
N TYR A 89 -32.59 -6.08 -13.84
CA TYR A 89 -33.76 -5.22 -13.59
C TYR A 89 -34.09 -4.27 -14.74
N GLY A 90 -33.33 -4.29 -15.84
CA GLY A 90 -33.56 -3.45 -17.01
C GLY A 90 -33.31 -1.97 -16.71
N GLY A 91 -32.28 -1.40 -17.31
CA GLY A 91 -31.78 -0.04 -17.08
C GLY A 91 -32.69 1.14 -17.46
N SER A 92 -34.00 1.10 -17.16
CA SER A 92 -34.90 2.24 -17.35
C SER A 92 -35.11 3.10 -16.09
N ASN A 93 -34.93 2.53 -14.89
CA ASN A 93 -35.06 3.30 -13.63
C ASN A 93 -33.73 3.80 -13.04
N LEU A 94 -32.57 3.28 -13.48
CA LEU A 94 -31.28 3.66 -12.91
C LEU A 94 -30.65 4.92 -13.53
N PHE A 95 -31.12 5.37 -14.70
CA PHE A 95 -30.68 6.64 -15.30
C PHE A 95 -30.99 7.82 -14.38
N TYR A 96 -32.18 7.81 -13.75
CA TYR A 96 -32.60 8.80 -12.77
C TYR A 96 -31.76 8.80 -11.48
N CYS A 97 -31.35 7.62 -11.01
CA CYS A 97 -30.56 7.52 -9.77
C CYS A 97 -29.09 7.96 -9.96
N LEU A 98 -28.47 7.69 -11.11
CA LEU A 98 -27.09 8.13 -11.35
C LEU A 98 -27.00 9.65 -11.58
N GLU A 99 -28.01 10.27 -12.21
CA GLU A 99 -28.11 11.74 -12.31
C GLU A 99 -28.29 12.41 -10.94
N LEU A 100 -29.12 11.83 -10.06
CA LEU A 100 -29.31 12.32 -8.69
C LEU A 100 -28.02 12.27 -7.84
N VAL A 101 -27.19 11.25 -8.02
CA VAL A 101 -25.94 11.09 -7.26
C VAL A 101 -24.78 11.89 -7.87
N SER A 102 -24.77 12.14 -9.18
CA SER A 102 -23.70 12.90 -9.87
C SER A 102 -23.93 14.41 -9.94
N GLY A 103 -25.09 14.90 -9.51
CA GLY A 103 -25.36 16.35 -9.37
C GLY A 103 -25.36 17.13 -10.68
N ARG A 104 -25.41 16.47 -11.84
CA ARG A 104 -25.60 17.13 -13.14
C ARG A 104 -27.07 17.50 -13.32
N TRP A 105 -27.44 18.66 -12.80
CA TRP A 105 -28.65 19.35 -13.27
C TRP A 105 -28.31 20.02 -14.61
N GLY A 106 -28.90 19.53 -15.69
CA GLY A 106 -28.68 20.06 -17.04
C GLY A 106 -29.96 20.11 -17.86
N MET A 107 -30.62 21.28 -17.76
CA MET A 107 -31.67 21.91 -18.60
C MET A 107 -32.85 21.07 -19.11
#